data_AF-A0A8J4EYF6-F1
#
_entry.id   AF-A0A8J4EYF6-F1
#
_cell.length_a   1.000
_cell.length_b   1.000
_cell.length_c   1.000
_cell.angle_alpha   90.00
_cell.angle_beta   90.00
_cell.angle_gamma   90.00
#
_symmetry.space_group_name_H-M   'P 1'
#
loop_
_entity.id
_entity.type
_entity.pdbx_description
1 polymer ?
#
loop_
_entity_poly.entity_id
_entity_poly.type
_entity_poly.pdbx_seq_one_letter_code
_entity_poly.pdbx_strand_id
1 'polypeptide(L)'
;MVIDAGGGTVDISIHEVEERSGTAVLSEAQAVPGLGEMFGSTNVDAAFAEYFRSKVGEEVFDTWRAAHPGEWMRLLEGTWEPIKCDFDSADEPAGDLAPAGARESGGGEEGDDDWAGGGFGAGGHHSTWRVYIPPMLHAAMDAGVKADLLMEYGLDDSVVLDRRTLAAFFQNAVQGVIQAARRQLDTLAAAPRAPATRCSKVMLVGGFGCSRYLQSQLVAAAGGRLAPGGGVLVPEHPASAVLRGAALYGLKPELVRARSSRMTYGVRTAVPYEDGMPAKFWHPEECCYYSAAGFSPFVTKGQLVAADEVVTHVFTPLTPNQQVCLMECEAKGLPDSLVA
;
A
#
# COMPACT_ATOMS: atom_id res chain seq x y z
N MET A 1 -13.53 -2.68 1.19
CA MET A 1 -12.18 -2.40 0.64
C MET A 1 -11.16 -2.59 1.74
N VAL A 2 -10.03 -3.22 1.45
CA VAL A 2 -8.89 -3.39 2.35
C VAL A 2 -7.71 -2.64 1.73
N ILE A 3 -7.07 -1.78 2.52
CA ILE A 3 -5.85 -1.05 2.18
C ILE A 3 -4.76 -1.61 3.10
N ASP A 4 -3.86 -2.42 2.55
CA ASP A 4 -2.65 -2.87 3.22
C ASP A 4 -1.53 -1.86 2.96
N ALA A 5 -1.34 -0.94 3.89
CA ALA A 5 -0.32 0.09 3.82
C ALA A 5 0.92 -0.37 4.60
N GLY A 6 1.86 -0.97 3.87
CA GLY A 6 3.12 -1.47 4.41
C GLY A 6 4.24 -0.43 4.43
N GLY A 7 5.45 -0.90 4.70
CA GLY A 7 6.66 -0.08 4.68
C GLY A 7 7.01 0.40 3.27
N GLY A 8 7.11 -0.51 2.31
CA GLY A 8 7.48 -0.17 0.92
C GLY A 8 6.28 -0.02 -0.03
N THR A 9 5.29 -0.89 0.12
CA THR A 9 4.14 -0.96 -0.80
C THR A 9 2.82 -0.69 -0.10
N VAL A 10 1.87 -0.23 -0.89
CA VAL A 10 0.46 -0.10 -0.50
C VAL A 10 -0.35 -0.95 -1.45
N ASP A 11 -1.03 -1.96 -0.93
CA ASP A 11 -1.83 -2.92 -1.69
C ASP A 11 -3.31 -2.75 -1.36
N ILE A 12 -4.14 -2.47 -2.37
CA ILE A 12 -5.58 -2.24 -2.21
C ILE A 12 -6.37 -3.33 -2.92
N SER A 13 -7.28 -3.97 -2.19
CA SER A 13 -8.24 -4.95 -2.73
C SER A 13 -9.66 -4.67 -2.25
N ILE A 14 -10.65 -5.05 -3.06
CA ILE A 14 -12.07 -4.93 -2.69
C ILE A 14 -12.62 -6.33 -2.55
N HIS A 15 -13.34 -6.55 -1.45
CA HIS A 15 -13.95 -7.82 -1.11
C HIS A 15 -15.44 -7.62 -0.91
N GLU A 16 -16.21 -8.56 -1.43
CA GLU A 16 -17.61 -8.77 -1.11
C GLU A 16 -17.69 -9.71 0.09
N VAL A 17 -18.56 -9.36 1.03
CA VAL A 17 -18.80 -10.14 2.25
C VAL A 17 -20.22 -10.66 2.17
N GLU A 18 -20.36 -11.97 2.17
CA GLU A 18 -21.66 -12.64 2.21
C GLU A 18 -21.82 -13.36 3.54
N GLU A 19 -22.99 -13.24 4.17
CA GLU A 19 -23.33 -14.08 5.32
C GLU A 19 -23.97 -15.39 4.84
N ARG A 20 -23.38 -16.51 5.22
CA ARG A 20 -23.88 -17.85 4.92
C ARG A 20 -23.91 -18.70 6.18
N SER A 21 -25.08 -19.19 6.55
CA SER A 21 -25.26 -20.08 7.70
C SER A 21 -24.68 -19.51 9.00
N GLY A 22 -24.81 -18.20 9.23
CA GLY A 22 -24.27 -17.50 10.41
C GLY A 22 -22.75 -17.27 10.39
N THR A 23 -22.08 -17.50 9.26
CA THR A 23 -20.66 -17.23 9.06
C THR A 23 -20.46 -16.26 7.89
N ALA A 24 -19.66 -15.22 8.09
CA ALA A 24 -19.27 -14.31 7.01
C ALA A 24 -18.18 -14.97 6.15
N VAL A 25 -18.41 -15.03 4.84
CA VAL A 25 -17.45 -15.52 3.84
C VAL A 25 -17.06 -14.38 2.89
N LEU A 26 -15.84 -14.46 2.36
CA LEU A 26 -15.21 -13.42 1.55
C LEU A 26 -15.03 -13.89 0.11
N SER A 27 -15.34 -13.01 -0.85
CA SER A 27 -14.94 -13.14 -2.25
C SER A 27 -14.35 -11.84 -2.76
N GLU A 28 -13.28 -11.93 -3.54
CA GLU A 28 -12.70 -10.73 -4.18
C GLU A 28 -13.69 -10.15 -5.20
N ALA A 29 -13.88 -8.83 -5.18
CA ALA A 29 -14.82 -8.16 -6.08
C ALA A 29 -14.35 -8.29 -7.54
N GLN A 30 -15.24 -8.78 -8.40
CA GLN A 30 -14.95 -8.94 -9.82
C GLN A 30 -14.76 -7.57 -10.49
N ALA A 31 -13.78 -7.47 -11.39
CA ALA A 31 -13.46 -6.27 -12.20
C ALA A 31 -12.72 -5.11 -11.50
N VAL A 32 -12.22 -5.29 -10.27
CA VAL A 32 -11.33 -4.33 -9.62
C VAL A 32 -9.98 -5.01 -9.30
N PRO A 33 -9.00 -4.98 -10.22
CA PRO A 33 -7.68 -5.56 -9.96
C PRO A 33 -7.06 -4.95 -8.71
N GLY A 34 -6.35 -5.76 -7.92
CA GLY A 34 -5.54 -5.25 -6.82
C GLY A 34 -4.55 -4.18 -7.31
N LEU A 35 -4.41 -3.10 -6.55
CA LEU A 35 -3.52 -1.99 -6.87
C LEU A 35 -2.35 -1.99 -5.87
N GLY A 36 -1.13 -2.18 -6.38
CA GLY A 36 0.11 -2.10 -5.60
C GLY A 36 0.90 -0.86 -6.00
N GLU A 37 1.19 0.03 -5.06
CA GLU A 37 1.94 1.28 -5.31
C GLU A 37 3.10 1.48 -4.32
N MET A 38 4.13 2.21 -4.73
CA MET A 38 5.35 2.45 -3.93
C MET A 38 5.23 3.72 -3.07
N PHE A 39 4.18 3.81 -2.26
CA PHE A 39 3.90 4.95 -1.38
C PHE A 39 3.86 4.57 0.11
N GLY A 40 4.58 3.51 0.51
CA GLY A 40 4.61 3.05 1.90
C GLY A 40 5.35 3.98 2.87
N SER A 41 5.35 3.62 4.16
CA SER A 41 5.93 4.46 5.24
C SER A 41 7.43 4.73 5.09
N THR A 42 8.18 3.92 4.36
CA THR A 42 9.63 4.14 4.15
C THR A 42 9.91 5.44 3.39
N ASN A 43 8.95 5.94 2.60
CA ASN A 43 9.08 7.26 1.97
C ASN A 43 9.02 8.39 2.99
N VAL A 44 8.22 8.23 4.06
CA VAL A 44 8.16 9.18 5.17
C VAL A 44 9.47 9.14 5.95
N ASP A 45 10.01 7.94 6.18
CA ASP A 45 11.31 7.75 6.84
C ASP A 45 12.46 8.35 6.01
N ALA A 46 12.41 8.22 4.68
CA ALA A 46 13.38 8.83 3.78
C ALA A 46 13.30 10.37 3.78
N ALA A 47 12.09 10.93 3.77
CA ALA A 47 11.89 12.38 3.85
C ALA A 47 12.43 12.96 5.17
N PHE A 48 12.17 12.28 6.29
CA PHE A 48 12.75 12.64 7.58
C PHE A 48 14.27 12.50 7.58
N ALA A 49 14.81 11.39 7.05
CA ALA A 49 16.26 11.16 7.01
C ALA A 49 16.98 12.25 6.19
N GLU A 50 16.41 12.67 5.05
CA GLU A 50 16.98 13.74 4.23
C GLU A 50 16.93 15.09 4.96
N TYR A 51 15.80 15.39 5.61
CA TYR A 51 15.68 16.60 6.41
C TYR A 51 16.71 16.62 7.55
N PHE A 52 16.80 15.54 8.33
CA PHE A 52 17.76 15.41 9.43
C PHE A 52 19.21 15.52 8.93
N ARG A 53 19.53 14.86 7.81
CA ARG A 53 20.83 14.95 7.12
C ARG A 53 21.18 16.39 6.75
N SER A 54 20.22 17.16 6.24
CA SER A 54 20.43 18.58 5.89
C SER A 54 20.70 19.46 7.12
N LYS A 55 20.12 19.12 8.28
CA LYS A 55 20.26 19.90 9.52
C LYS A 55 21.53 19.62 10.30
N VAL A 56 22.06 18.40 10.22
CA VAL A 56 23.28 18.00 10.94
C VAL A 56 24.55 18.05 10.07
N GLY A 57 24.41 18.44 8.80
CA GLY A 57 25.49 18.47 7.83
C GLY A 57 25.61 17.16 7.06
N GLU A 58 25.48 17.25 5.75
CA GLU A 58 25.38 16.12 4.82
C GLU A 58 26.54 15.12 4.90
N GLU A 59 27.78 15.60 4.71
CA GLU A 59 28.97 14.74 4.69
C GLU A 59 29.25 14.11 6.06
N VAL A 60 29.01 14.87 7.13
CA VAL A 60 29.19 14.41 8.52
C VAL A 60 28.17 13.32 8.83
N PHE A 61 26.91 13.53 8.46
CA PHE A 61 25.84 12.54 8.64
C PHE A 61 26.14 11.25 7.89
N ASP A 62 26.52 11.34 6.61
CA ASP A 62 26.77 10.16 5.77
C ASP A 62 27.95 9.33 6.32
N THR A 63 29.02 10.01 6.74
CA THR A 63 30.19 9.39 7.36
C THR A 63 29.84 8.73 8.70
N TRP A 64 29.10 9.44 9.56
CA TRP A 64 28.68 8.93 10.85
C TRP A 64 27.74 7.73 10.71
N ARG A 65 26.75 7.80 9.81
CA ARG A 65 25.76 6.74 9.58
C ARG A 65 26.41 5.46 9.04
N ALA A 66 27.41 5.59 8.17
CA ALA A 66 28.18 4.45 7.67
C ALA A 66 29.00 3.77 8.78
N ALA A 67 29.56 4.56 9.71
CA ALA A 67 30.35 4.04 10.83
C ALA A 67 29.49 3.51 12.00
N HIS A 68 28.28 4.07 12.21
CA HIS A 68 27.42 3.78 13.37
C HIS A 68 25.97 3.43 12.98
N PRO A 69 25.73 2.44 12.09
CA PRO A 69 24.38 2.12 11.61
C PRO A 69 23.41 1.73 12.73
N GLY A 70 23.91 1.16 13.83
CA GLY A 70 23.10 0.82 15.00
C GLY A 70 22.60 2.03 15.80
N GLU A 71 23.34 3.15 15.83
CA GLU A 71 22.85 4.37 16.47
C GLU A 71 21.75 5.03 15.64
N TRP A 72 21.91 5.04 14.32
CA TRP A 72 20.86 5.48 13.41
C TRP A 72 19.57 4.66 13.56
N MET A 73 19.70 3.34 13.64
CA MET A 73 18.56 2.45 13.87
C MET A 73 17.88 2.72 15.22
N ARG A 74 18.64 2.96 16.30
CA ARG A 74 18.07 3.34 17.60
C ARG A 74 17.34 4.68 17.56
N LEU A 75 17.84 5.66 16.81
CA LEU A 75 17.14 6.93 16.62
C LEU A 75 15.83 6.72 15.87
N LEU A 76 15.86 5.93 14.80
CA LEU A 76 14.67 5.60 14.02
C LEU A 76 13.62 4.89 14.87
N GLU A 77 13.99 3.82 15.58
CA GLU A 77 13.04 3.02 16.37
C GLU A 77 12.63 3.68 17.68
N GLY A 78 13.56 4.35 18.36
CA GLY A 78 13.35 4.88 19.71
C GLY A 78 12.75 6.28 19.76
N THR A 79 12.97 7.09 18.72
CA THR A 79 12.54 8.50 18.70
C THR A 79 11.62 8.79 17.52
N TRP A 80 12.04 8.43 16.31
CA TRP A 80 11.30 8.80 15.10
C TRP A 80 10.01 7.99 14.91
N GLU A 81 10.02 6.67 15.12
CA GLU A 81 8.84 5.82 14.91
C GLU A 81 7.66 6.25 15.80
N PRO A 82 7.83 6.53 17.12
CA PRO A 82 6.77 7.08 17.95
C PRO A 82 6.23 8.42 17.42
N ILE A 83 7.11 9.37 17.06
CA ILE A 83 6.70 10.66 16.49
C ILE A 83 5.87 10.45 15.21
N LYS A 84 6.35 9.59 14.31
CA LYS A 84 5.70 9.28 13.03
C LYS A 84 4.33 8.62 13.22
N CYS A 85 4.19 7.75 14.21
CA CYS A 85 2.93 7.06 14.49
C CYS A 85 1.92 7.98 15.20
N ASP A 86 2.37 8.76 16.18
CA ASP A 86 1.50 9.58 17.03
C ASP A 86 1.07 10.89 16.37
N PHE A 87 1.83 11.39 15.39
CA PHE A 87 1.47 12.59 14.65
C PHE A 87 0.08 12.47 14.01
N ASP A 88 -0.79 13.44 14.30
CA ASP A 88 -2.17 13.51 13.83
C ASP A 88 -2.45 14.76 13.00
N SER A 89 -3.66 14.86 12.45
CA SER A 89 -4.09 16.01 11.65
C SER A 89 -4.94 17.02 12.43
N ALA A 90 -4.92 17.02 13.77
CA ALA A 90 -5.99 17.63 14.57
C ALA A 90 -6.12 19.17 14.48
N ASP A 91 -5.30 19.87 13.70
CA ASP A 91 -5.35 21.34 13.53
C ASP A 91 -5.25 21.85 12.09
N GLU A 92 -5.29 20.99 11.07
CA GLU A 92 -5.55 21.48 9.71
C GLU A 92 -7.07 21.41 9.50
N PRO A 93 -7.83 22.53 9.58
CA PRO A 93 -9.17 22.51 9.03
C PRO A 93 -9.05 21.96 7.62
N ALA A 94 -9.82 20.93 7.28
CA ALA A 94 -9.84 20.35 5.94
C ALA A 94 -9.90 21.52 4.96
N GLY A 95 -8.77 21.82 4.33
CA GLY A 95 -8.62 23.05 3.59
C GLY A 95 -9.65 23.04 2.48
N ASP A 96 -10.70 23.84 2.66
CA ASP A 96 -11.52 24.29 1.56
C ASP A 96 -10.54 24.87 0.54
N LEU A 97 -10.42 24.18 -0.60
CA LEU A 97 -9.74 24.69 -1.78
C LEU A 97 -10.59 25.83 -2.37
N ALA A 98 -10.73 26.92 -1.62
CA ALA A 98 -11.23 28.19 -2.08
C ALA A 98 -10.03 29.07 -2.47
N PRO A 99 -10.09 29.80 -3.60
CA PRO A 99 -8.99 30.63 -4.06
C PRO A 99 -8.71 31.75 -3.05
N ALA A 100 -7.41 32.04 -2.89
CA ALA A 100 -6.88 33.02 -1.95
C ALA A 100 -7.58 34.38 -2.09
N GLY A 101 -8.23 34.82 -1.00
CA GLY A 101 -8.74 36.18 -0.89
C GLY A 101 -9.65 36.40 0.31
N ALA A 102 -9.06 36.82 1.44
CA ALA A 102 -9.60 37.63 2.56
C ALA A 102 -9.18 37.04 3.93
N ARG A 103 -8.17 37.64 4.58
CA ARG A 103 -8.26 38.46 5.84
C ARG A 103 -8.46 37.61 7.11
N GLU A 104 -7.94 37.91 8.29
CA GLU A 104 -7.25 39.07 8.89
C GLU A 104 -6.56 38.61 10.19
N SER A 105 -5.64 39.43 10.68
CA SER A 105 -4.80 39.27 11.87
C SER A 105 -5.56 39.29 13.22
N GLY A 106 -5.15 38.44 14.17
CA GLY A 106 -5.48 38.58 15.60
C GLY A 106 -4.49 37.78 16.45
N GLY A 107 -3.81 38.44 17.39
CA GLY A 107 -2.75 37.88 18.24
C GLY A 107 -3.20 37.45 19.64
N GLY A 108 -2.26 36.86 20.38
CA GLY A 108 -2.34 36.48 21.80
C GLY A 108 -1.26 35.41 22.08
N GLU A 109 -0.08 35.79 22.57
CA GLU A 109 0.36 35.79 23.98
C GLU A 109 0.81 34.40 24.48
N GLU A 110 2.12 34.33 24.79
CA GLU A 110 2.88 33.18 25.28
C GLU A 110 2.68 33.00 26.80
N GLY A 111 2.60 31.75 27.25
CA GLY A 111 2.72 31.35 28.64
C GLY A 111 3.66 30.16 28.75
N ASP A 112 4.79 30.38 29.41
CA ASP A 112 5.78 29.37 29.80
C ASP A 112 5.18 28.41 30.82
N ASP A 113 5.42 27.10 30.67
CA ASP A 113 5.37 26.15 31.79
C ASP A 113 6.35 24.98 31.57
N ASP A 114 7.24 24.86 32.55
CA ASP A 114 8.30 23.88 32.77
C ASP A 114 7.70 22.49 33.12
N TRP A 115 8.14 21.40 32.46
CA TRP A 115 7.70 20.04 32.82
C TRP A 115 8.84 19.05 32.95
N ALA A 116 9.10 18.66 34.21
CA ALA A 116 9.85 17.49 34.61
C ALA A 116 8.94 16.29 34.85
N GLY A 117 9.31 15.13 34.30
CA GLY A 117 8.93 13.82 34.87
C GLY A 117 7.78 13.09 34.19
N GLY A 118 8.01 11.81 33.90
CA GLY A 118 7.15 10.94 33.10
C GLY A 118 5.75 10.68 33.65
N GLY A 119 4.81 10.59 32.72
CA GLY A 119 3.45 10.08 32.91
C GLY A 119 2.76 10.00 31.56
N PHE A 120 2.25 8.83 31.19
CA PHE A 120 1.37 8.64 30.03
C PHE A 120 0.10 9.49 30.24
N GLY A 121 0.05 10.65 29.58
CA GLY A 121 -1.04 11.60 29.62
C GLY A 121 -1.63 11.80 28.22
N ALA A 122 -2.95 11.71 28.12
CA ALA A 122 -3.70 11.97 26.91
C ALA A 122 -3.59 13.45 26.48
N GLY A 123 -3.35 13.68 25.18
CA GLY A 123 -3.79 14.86 24.43
C GLY A 123 -3.27 16.22 24.90
N GLY A 124 -1.98 16.48 24.74
CA GLY A 124 -1.45 17.84 24.62
C GLY A 124 -1.24 18.20 23.15
N HIS A 125 -1.66 19.39 22.71
CA HIS A 125 -1.34 19.92 21.39
C HIS A 125 0.17 20.22 21.32
N HIS A 126 0.98 19.22 21.00
CA HIS A 126 2.38 19.46 20.67
C HIS A 126 2.44 20.22 19.34
N SER A 127 2.96 21.44 19.37
CA SER A 127 3.25 22.26 18.18
C SER A 127 4.57 21.85 17.51
N THR A 128 5.46 21.23 18.28
CA THR A 128 6.82 20.83 17.86
C THR A 128 7.24 19.50 18.47
N TRP A 129 8.06 18.74 17.74
CA TRP A 129 8.66 17.47 18.17
C TRP A 129 10.18 17.58 18.15
N ARG A 130 10.84 17.07 19.19
CA ARG A 130 12.30 17.13 19.32
C ARG A 130 12.93 15.79 18.96
N VAL A 131 13.92 15.82 18.07
CA VAL A 131 14.75 14.68 17.74
C VAL A 131 16.18 14.95 18.22
N TYR A 132 16.61 14.21 19.23
CA TYR A 132 17.96 14.33 19.77
C TYR A 132 19.02 13.87 18.77
N ILE A 133 20.06 14.68 18.62
CA ILE A 133 21.22 14.33 17.81
C ILE A 133 22.11 13.40 18.63
N PRO A 134 22.47 12.20 18.13
CA PRO A 134 23.35 11.28 18.83
C PRO A 134 24.66 11.95 19.22
N PRO A 135 25.19 11.75 20.46
CA PRO A 135 26.37 12.48 20.94
C PRO A 135 27.60 12.37 20.04
N MET A 136 27.80 11.20 19.40
CA MET A 136 28.91 11.00 18.46
C MET A 136 28.74 11.81 17.17
N LEU A 137 27.50 11.92 16.67
CA LEU A 137 27.18 12.78 15.53
C LEU A 137 27.35 14.24 15.91
N HIS A 138 26.80 14.66 17.04
CA HIS A 138 26.93 16.02 17.55
C HIS A 138 28.40 16.42 17.74
N ALA A 139 29.25 15.54 18.27
CA ALA A 139 30.68 15.80 18.40
C ALA A 139 31.39 16.01 17.04
N ALA A 140 30.94 15.32 15.99
CA ALA A 140 31.51 15.40 14.64
C ALA A 140 30.99 16.59 13.80
N MET A 141 29.88 17.21 14.20
CA MET A 141 29.28 18.34 13.50
C MET A 141 30.17 19.59 13.50
N ASP A 142 30.14 20.32 12.38
CA ASP A 142 30.80 21.61 12.22
C ASP A 142 30.25 22.67 13.19
N ALA A 143 31.11 23.59 13.63
CA ALA A 143 30.74 24.63 14.58
C ALA A 143 29.72 25.64 14.00
N GLY A 144 29.77 25.90 12.70
CA GLY A 144 28.80 26.72 11.98
C GLY A 144 27.42 26.06 11.96
N VAL A 145 27.35 24.76 11.65
CA VAL A 145 26.08 24.00 11.68
C VAL A 145 25.45 24.02 13.08
N LYS A 146 26.24 23.87 14.15
CA LYS A 146 25.74 23.99 15.54
C LYS A 146 25.23 25.39 15.85
N ALA A 147 25.94 26.42 15.39
CA ALA A 147 25.51 27.80 15.55
C ALA A 147 24.19 28.10 14.80
N ASP A 148 24.02 27.52 13.60
CA ASP A 148 22.77 27.62 12.84
C ASP A 148 21.60 26.96 13.57
N LEU A 149 21.81 25.76 14.15
CA LEU A 149 20.79 25.10 14.99
C LEU A 149 20.44 25.94 16.23
N LEU A 150 21.43 26.51 16.92
CA LEU A 150 21.18 27.42 18.05
C LEU A 150 20.40 28.66 17.62
N MET A 151 20.69 29.21 16.45
CA MET A 151 19.98 30.37 15.93
C MET A 151 18.55 30.04 15.50
N GLU A 152 18.32 28.86 14.92
CA GLU A 152 17.01 28.44 14.41
C GLU A 152 16.09 27.91 15.53
N TYR A 153 16.65 27.13 16.46
CA TYR A 153 15.87 26.38 17.46
C TYR A 153 16.22 26.73 18.92
N GLY A 154 17.27 27.50 19.17
CA GLY A 154 17.77 27.74 20.53
C GLY A 154 18.53 26.56 21.14
N LEU A 155 18.78 25.50 20.36
CA LEU A 155 19.43 24.25 20.78
C LEU A 155 20.44 23.80 19.71
N ASP A 156 21.60 23.26 20.10
CA ASP A 156 22.56 22.63 19.17
C ASP A 156 22.50 21.09 19.18
N ASP A 157 21.92 20.50 20.23
CA ASP A 157 21.90 19.05 20.45
C ASP A 157 20.71 18.32 19.81
N SER A 158 19.81 19.05 19.13
CA SER A 158 18.53 18.53 18.68
C SER A 158 18.02 19.21 17.41
N VAL A 159 17.32 18.42 16.60
CA VAL A 159 16.52 18.93 15.47
C VAL A 159 15.08 19.06 15.94
N VAL A 160 14.49 20.25 15.77
CA VAL A 160 13.08 20.51 16.12
C VAL A 160 12.24 20.43 14.85
N LEU A 161 11.21 19.59 14.88
CA LEU A 161 10.24 19.43 13.81
C LEU A 161 8.98 20.20 14.19
N ASP A 162 8.63 21.23 13.42
CA ASP A 162 7.31 21.84 13.53
C ASP A 162 6.24 21.01 12.81
N ARG A 163 4.98 21.29 13.09
CA ARG A 163 3.84 20.58 12.47
C ARG A 163 3.84 20.64 10.94
N ARG A 164 4.26 21.75 10.34
CA ARG A 164 4.27 21.93 8.87
C ARG A 164 5.32 21.04 8.23
N THR A 165 6.53 21.04 8.78
CA THR A 165 7.65 20.20 8.39
C THR A 165 7.29 18.73 8.52
N LEU A 166 6.73 18.34 9.67
CA LEU A 166 6.32 16.97 9.90
C LEU A 166 5.23 16.54 8.91
N ALA A 167 4.19 17.35 8.69
CA ALA A 167 3.15 17.07 7.70
C ALA A 167 3.71 16.92 6.27
N ALA A 168 4.71 17.71 5.90
CA ALA A 168 5.35 17.64 4.58
C ALA A 168 6.00 16.27 4.32
N PHE A 169 6.56 15.61 5.34
CA PHE A 169 7.14 14.27 5.19
C PHE A 169 6.09 13.22 4.80
N PHE A 170 4.85 13.38 5.26
CA PHE A 170 3.75 12.47 4.96
C PHE A 170 3.06 12.77 3.63
N GLN A 171 3.17 13.99 3.11
CA GLN A 171 2.34 14.50 2.02
C GLN A 171 2.33 13.55 0.81
N ASN A 172 3.50 13.17 0.31
CA ASN A 172 3.60 12.31 -0.88
C ASN A 172 3.03 10.90 -0.63
N ALA A 173 3.40 10.28 0.50
CA ALA A 173 2.96 8.92 0.84
C ALA A 173 1.44 8.87 1.05
N VAL A 174 0.89 9.77 1.87
CA VAL A 174 -0.53 9.81 2.20
C VAL A 174 -1.39 10.18 0.99
N GLN A 175 -0.98 11.16 0.18
CA GLN A 175 -1.71 11.49 -1.05
C GLN A 175 -1.70 10.32 -2.03
N GLY A 176 -0.59 9.58 -2.15
CA GLY A 176 -0.53 8.34 -2.91
C GLY A 176 -1.60 7.34 -2.47
N VAL A 177 -1.66 7.03 -1.17
CA VAL A 177 -2.67 6.10 -0.60
C VAL A 177 -4.10 6.58 -0.85
N ILE A 178 -4.38 7.86 -0.64
CA ILE A 178 -5.72 8.43 -0.82
C ILE A 178 -6.14 8.37 -2.29
N GLN A 179 -5.25 8.73 -3.21
CA GLN A 179 -5.53 8.68 -4.64
C GLN A 179 -5.74 7.23 -5.10
N ALA A 180 -4.94 6.29 -4.61
CA ALA A 180 -5.11 4.86 -4.87
C ALA A 180 -6.47 4.36 -4.39
N ALA A 181 -6.86 4.72 -3.17
CA ALA A 181 -8.16 4.38 -2.60
C ALA A 181 -9.32 4.98 -3.41
N ARG A 182 -9.21 6.24 -3.83
CA ARG A 182 -10.20 6.91 -4.69
C ARG A 182 -10.34 6.21 -6.03
N ARG A 183 -9.22 5.91 -6.71
CA ARG A 183 -9.23 5.15 -7.98
C ARG A 183 -9.95 3.82 -7.85
N GLN A 184 -9.72 3.08 -6.76
CA GLN A 184 -10.36 1.80 -6.54
C GLN A 184 -11.87 1.92 -6.28
N LEU A 185 -12.29 2.93 -5.52
CA LEU A 185 -13.72 3.22 -5.33
C LEU A 185 -14.40 3.66 -6.63
N ASP A 186 -13.73 4.48 -7.44
CA ASP A 186 -14.25 4.96 -8.71
C ASP A 186 -14.33 3.81 -9.73
N THR A 187 -13.34 2.91 -9.76
CA THR A 187 -13.35 1.68 -10.58
C THR A 187 -14.50 0.76 -10.18
N LEU A 188 -14.71 0.56 -8.87
CA LEU A 188 -15.85 -0.21 -8.38
C LEU A 188 -17.18 0.40 -8.81
N ALA A 189 -17.33 1.72 -8.72
CA ALA A 189 -18.57 2.40 -9.10
C ALA A 189 -18.87 2.34 -10.60
N ALA A 190 -17.84 2.24 -11.45
CA ALA A 190 -17.95 2.14 -12.89
C ALA A 190 -18.09 0.70 -13.42
N ALA A 191 -17.90 -0.32 -12.58
CA ALA A 191 -17.84 -1.71 -13.02
C ALA A 191 -19.21 -2.19 -13.58
N PRO A 192 -19.26 -2.90 -14.73
CA PRO A 192 -20.52 -3.37 -15.33
C PRO A 192 -21.33 -4.34 -14.47
N ARG A 193 -20.65 -5.01 -13.53
CA ARG A 193 -21.25 -5.92 -12.54
C ARG A 193 -21.08 -5.40 -11.11
N ALA A 194 -20.92 -4.08 -10.95
CA ALA A 194 -20.80 -3.48 -9.63
C ALA A 194 -21.99 -3.88 -8.75
N PRO A 195 -21.77 -4.18 -7.47
CA PRO A 195 -22.85 -4.34 -6.51
C PRO A 195 -23.76 -3.10 -6.55
N ALA A 196 -25.08 -3.29 -6.40
CA ALA A 196 -26.03 -2.18 -6.34
C ALA A 196 -25.72 -1.17 -5.22
N THR A 197 -24.96 -1.62 -4.21
CA THR A 197 -24.51 -0.81 -3.07
C THR A 197 -23.05 -0.43 -3.21
N ARG A 198 -22.74 0.85 -2.92
CA ARG A 198 -21.36 1.35 -2.82
C ARG A 198 -20.56 0.59 -1.75
N CYS A 199 -19.24 0.70 -1.81
CA CYS A 199 -18.35 0.20 -0.76
C CYS A 199 -18.82 0.69 0.62
N SER A 200 -19.07 -0.24 1.54
CA SER A 200 -19.55 0.07 2.88
C SER A 200 -18.40 0.36 3.84
N LYS A 201 -17.36 -0.48 3.87
CA LYS A 201 -16.26 -0.36 4.83
C LYS A 201 -14.91 -0.29 4.12
N VAL A 202 -14.03 0.56 4.63
CA VAL A 202 -12.61 0.62 4.24
C VAL A 202 -11.80 0.18 5.44
N MET A 203 -11.05 -0.92 5.31
CA MET A 203 -10.18 -1.41 6.38
C MET A 203 -8.74 -1.01 6.08
N LEU A 204 -8.09 -0.27 6.97
CA LEU A 204 -6.68 0.10 6.87
C LEU A 204 -5.85 -0.84 7.73
N VAL A 205 -4.90 -1.54 7.11
CA VAL A 205 -3.98 -2.49 7.75
C VAL A 205 -2.54 -2.20 7.32
N GLY A 206 -1.58 -2.97 7.86
CA GLY A 206 -0.16 -2.80 7.57
C GLY A 206 0.52 -1.84 8.56
N GLY A 207 1.85 -1.79 8.50
CA GLY A 207 2.66 -0.98 9.43
C GLY A 207 2.38 0.52 9.30
N PHE A 208 2.22 1.03 8.08
CA PHE A 208 1.87 2.44 7.86
C PHE A 208 0.45 2.76 8.34
N GLY A 209 -0.42 1.76 8.41
CA GLY A 209 -1.75 1.86 9.02
C GLY A 209 -1.73 2.26 10.50
N CYS A 210 -0.60 2.16 11.19
CA CYS A 210 -0.44 2.67 12.56
C CYS A 210 -0.36 4.20 12.66
N SER A 211 -0.08 4.92 11.55
CA SER A 211 0.03 6.38 11.54
C SER A 211 -1.34 7.05 11.77
N ARG A 212 -1.46 7.86 12.82
CA ARG A 212 -2.68 8.63 13.12
C ARG A 212 -3.00 9.64 12.01
N TYR A 213 -1.98 10.27 11.43
CA TYR A 213 -2.12 11.18 10.30
C TYR A 213 -2.70 10.48 9.06
N LEU A 214 -2.21 9.28 8.70
CA LEU A 214 -2.81 8.52 7.59
C LEU A 214 -4.26 8.11 7.90
N GLN A 215 -4.54 7.67 9.12
CA GLN A 215 -5.89 7.27 9.55
C GLN A 215 -6.88 8.44 9.39
N SER A 216 -6.55 9.63 9.91
CA SER A 216 -7.43 10.80 9.87
C SER A 216 -7.64 11.32 8.44
N GLN A 217 -6.57 11.38 7.63
CA GLN A 217 -6.64 11.81 6.24
C GLN A 217 -7.46 10.84 5.39
N LEU A 218 -7.34 9.53 5.63
CA LEU A 218 -8.16 8.52 4.95
C LEU A 218 -9.64 8.62 5.37
N VAL A 219 -9.93 8.82 6.65
CA VAL A 219 -11.31 9.04 7.15
C VAL A 219 -11.94 10.26 6.46
N ALA A 220 -11.23 11.39 6.43
CA ALA A 220 -11.68 12.60 5.76
C ALA A 220 -11.91 12.36 4.26
N ALA A 221 -10.96 11.72 3.57
CA ALA A 221 -11.04 11.46 2.14
C ALA A 221 -12.12 10.44 1.74
N ALA A 222 -12.48 9.52 2.64
CA ALA A 222 -13.55 8.55 2.44
C ALA A 222 -14.95 9.14 2.71
N GLY A 223 -15.03 10.29 3.40
CA GLY A 223 -16.26 11.01 3.68
C GLY A 223 -17.11 11.24 2.43
N GLY A 224 -18.39 10.85 2.50
CA GLY A 224 -19.35 11.02 1.40
C GLY A 224 -19.18 10.06 0.20
N ARG A 225 -18.11 9.25 0.15
CA ARG A 225 -17.89 8.25 -0.92
C ARG A 225 -18.43 6.86 -0.59
N LEU A 226 -18.57 6.54 0.70
CA LEU A 226 -19.03 5.24 1.17
C LEU A 226 -20.57 5.12 1.22
N ALA A 227 -21.07 3.89 1.28
CA ALA A 227 -22.49 3.63 1.51
C ALA A 227 -22.98 4.18 2.87
N PRO A 228 -24.29 4.42 3.06
CA PRO A 228 -24.85 4.82 4.35
C PRO A 228 -24.44 3.86 5.48
N GLY A 229 -24.02 4.40 6.63
CA GLY A 229 -23.45 3.61 7.74
C GLY A 229 -22.03 3.09 7.49
N GLY A 230 -21.43 3.48 6.37
CA GLY A 230 -20.07 3.16 6.00
C GLY A 230 -19.01 3.94 6.78
N GLY A 231 -17.78 3.45 6.78
CA GLY A 231 -16.69 4.09 7.50
C GLY A 231 -15.34 3.41 7.29
N VAL A 232 -14.28 4.11 7.72
CA VAL A 232 -12.93 3.55 7.80
C VAL A 232 -12.78 2.80 9.12
N LEU A 233 -12.26 1.58 9.05
CA LEU A 233 -12.00 0.69 10.17
C LEU A 233 -10.49 0.46 10.25
N VAL A 234 -9.95 0.59 11.45
CA VAL A 234 -8.54 0.32 11.74
C VAL A 234 -8.51 -0.74 12.83
N PRO A 235 -7.94 -1.95 12.59
CA PRO A 235 -7.80 -2.95 13.64
C PRO A 235 -6.95 -2.43 14.81
N GLU A 236 -7.11 -3.04 15.99
CA GLU A 236 -6.30 -2.70 17.18
C GLU A 236 -4.79 -2.83 16.92
N HIS A 237 -4.39 -3.80 16.08
CA HIS A 237 -3.00 -4.02 15.69
C HIS A 237 -2.83 -4.09 14.16
N PRO A 238 -2.84 -2.94 13.45
CA PRO A 238 -2.81 -2.89 11.98
C PRO A 238 -1.62 -3.64 11.38
N ALA A 239 -0.43 -3.46 11.96
CA ALA A 239 0.81 -4.09 11.51
C ALA A 239 0.77 -5.63 11.56
N SER A 240 0.00 -6.23 12.47
CA SER A 240 -0.11 -7.69 12.61
C SER A 240 -1.34 -8.30 11.93
N ALA A 241 -2.25 -7.47 11.40
CA ALA A 241 -3.54 -7.92 10.88
C ALA A 241 -3.38 -8.91 9.72
N VAL A 242 -2.42 -8.69 8.82
CA VAL A 242 -2.12 -9.59 7.70
C VAL A 242 -1.65 -10.96 8.19
N LEU A 243 -0.70 -11.00 9.15
CA LEU A 243 -0.19 -12.24 9.72
C LEU A 243 -1.29 -13.03 10.47
N ARG A 244 -2.10 -12.34 11.26
CA ARG A 244 -3.25 -12.93 11.95
C ARG A 244 -4.27 -13.50 10.95
N GLY A 245 -4.57 -12.76 9.88
CA GLY A 245 -5.43 -13.20 8.79
C GLY A 245 -4.89 -14.45 8.08
N ALA A 246 -3.58 -14.51 7.84
CA ALA A 246 -2.93 -15.67 7.24
C ALA A 246 -3.03 -16.92 8.14
N ALA A 247 -2.79 -16.79 9.44
CA ALA A 247 -2.97 -17.88 10.39
C ALA A 247 -4.43 -18.37 10.44
N LEU A 248 -5.39 -17.44 10.45
CA LEU A 248 -6.82 -17.77 10.40
C LEU A 248 -7.20 -18.49 9.10
N TYR A 249 -6.68 -18.04 7.96
CA TYR A 249 -6.91 -18.70 6.67
C TYR A 249 -6.34 -20.12 6.63
N GLY A 250 -5.18 -20.35 7.25
CA GLY A 250 -4.61 -21.70 7.38
C GLY A 250 -5.47 -22.63 8.23
N LEU A 251 -6.20 -22.10 9.23
CA LEU A 251 -7.11 -22.87 10.07
C LEU A 251 -8.50 -23.07 9.44
N LYS A 252 -8.96 -22.09 8.64
CA LYS A 252 -10.30 -22.02 8.07
C LYS A 252 -10.27 -21.50 6.62
N PRO A 253 -9.76 -22.29 5.67
CA PRO A 253 -9.66 -21.87 4.27
C PRO A 253 -11.02 -21.59 3.64
N GLU A 254 -12.10 -22.22 4.14
CA GLU A 254 -13.48 -22.04 3.68
C GLU A 254 -14.03 -20.62 3.84
N LEU A 255 -13.37 -19.78 4.64
CA LEU A 255 -13.74 -18.36 4.79
C LEU A 255 -13.48 -17.55 3.53
N VAL A 256 -12.55 -17.97 2.67
CA VAL A 256 -12.29 -17.33 1.37
C VAL A 256 -12.92 -18.19 0.29
N ARG A 257 -14.07 -17.75 -0.21
CA ARG A 257 -14.85 -18.47 -1.21
C ARG A 257 -14.20 -18.46 -2.58
N ALA A 258 -13.69 -17.30 -3.00
CA ALA A 258 -13.16 -17.12 -4.33
C ALA A 258 -12.15 -15.97 -4.42
N ARG A 259 -11.21 -16.08 -5.36
CA ARG A 259 -10.17 -15.08 -5.63
C ARG A 259 -10.07 -14.77 -7.12
N SER A 260 -9.66 -13.55 -7.46
CA SER A 260 -9.42 -13.19 -8.85
C SER A 260 -8.06 -13.73 -9.33
N SER A 261 -8.03 -14.40 -10.48
CA SER A 261 -6.78 -14.87 -11.06
C SER A 261 -5.92 -13.70 -11.52
N ARG A 262 -4.67 -13.64 -11.06
CA ARG A 262 -3.73 -12.54 -11.42
C ARG A 262 -3.19 -12.65 -12.84
N MET A 263 -3.23 -13.85 -13.41
CA MET A 263 -2.69 -14.20 -14.73
C MET A 263 -3.70 -15.09 -15.46
N THR A 264 -3.59 -15.14 -16.78
CA THR A 264 -4.26 -16.18 -17.57
C THR A 264 -3.39 -17.44 -17.50
N TYR A 265 -3.91 -18.53 -16.94
CA TYR A 265 -3.21 -19.81 -16.89
C TYR A 265 -3.80 -20.75 -17.92
N GLY A 266 -2.94 -21.44 -18.66
CA GLY A 266 -3.37 -22.38 -19.69
C GLY A 266 -2.26 -23.30 -20.11
N VAL A 267 -2.52 -24.10 -21.14
CA VAL A 267 -1.52 -24.99 -21.73
C VAL A 267 -1.29 -24.65 -23.19
N ARG A 268 -0.07 -24.87 -23.66
CA ARG A 268 0.23 -24.76 -25.09
C ARG A 268 -0.38 -25.92 -25.85
N THR A 269 -1.00 -25.64 -26.99
CA THR A 269 -1.71 -26.62 -27.81
C THR A 269 -1.27 -26.53 -29.26
N ALA A 270 -1.33 -27.67 -29.96
CA ALA A 270 -1.26 -27.69 -31.41
C ALA A 270 -2.64 -27.31 -31.97
N VAL A 271 -2.67 -26.37 -32.90
CA VAL A 271 -3.90 -25.91 -33.59
C VAL A 271 -3.67 -25.88 -35.10
N PRO A 272 -4.71 -26.03 -35.93
CA PRO A 272 -4.60 -25.84 -37.38
C PRO A 272 -3.92 -24.51 -37.71
N TYR A 273 -3.01 -24.51 -38.68
CA TYR A 273 -2.25 -23.34 -39.07
C TYR A 273 -3.11 -22.36 -39.86
N GLU A 274 -3.07 -21.10 -39.45
CA GLU A 274 -3.64 -19.97 -40.17
C GLU A 274 -2.52 -19.02 -40.61
N ASP A 275 -2.71 -18.34 -41.75
CA ASP A 275 -1.69 -17.46 -42.32
C ASP A 275 -1.36 -16.30 -41.36
N GLY A 276 -0.11 -16.25 -40.91
CA GLY A 276 0.39 -15.28 -39.94
C GLY A 276 0.86 -15.89 -38.62
N MET A 277 0.52 -17.15 -38.35
CA MET A 277 0.99 -17.84 -37.14
C MET A 277 2.49 -18.17 -37.18
N PRO A 278 3.17 -18.19 -36.01
CA PRO A 278 4.59 -18.48 -35.95
C PRO A 278 4.83 -19.98 -36.12
N ALA A 279 5.68 -20.31 -37.08
CA ALA A 279 6.04 -21.67 -37.47
C ALA A 279 4.85 -22.55 -37.90
N LYS A 280 5.14 -23.50 -38.80
CA LYS A 280 4.16 -24.51 -39.21
C LYS A 280 4.84 -25.85 -39.39
N PHE A 281 4.11 -26.90 -39.05
CA PHE A 281 4.52 -28.28 -39.33
C PHE A 281 3.37 -29.01 -40.02
N TRP A 282 3.71 -29.98 -40.86
CA TRP A 282 2.71 -30.74 -41.61
C TRP A 282 2.08 -31.82 -40.73
N HIS A 283 0.75 -31.89 -40.74
CA HIS A 283 -0.02 -32.94 -40.10
C HIS A 283 -0.42 -33.98 -41.14
N PRO A 284 0.20 -35.17 -41.18
CA PRO A 284 0.06 -36.12 -42.28
C PRO A 284 -1.35 -36.73 -42.40
N GLU A 285 -2.11 -36.84 -41.32
CA GLU A 285 -3.42 -37.50 -41.34
C GLU A 285 -4.56 -36.57 -41.72
N GLU A 286 -4.64 -35.40 -41.08
CA GLU A 286 -5.57 -34.33 -41.47
C GLU A 286 -5.16 -33.60 -42.76
N CYS A 287 -4.00 -33.92 -43.33
CA CYS A 287 -3.48 -33.35 -44.58
C CYS A 287 -3.47 -31.80 -44.59
N CYS A 288 -3.11 -31.18 -43.46
CA CYS A 288 -3.05 -29.73 -43.32
C CYS A 288 -1.84 -29.31 -42.48
N TYR A 289 -1.52 -28.02 -42.48
CA TYR A 289 -0.49 -27.47 -41.60
C TYR A 289 -1.07 -27.20 -40.21
N TYR A 290 -0.27 -27.43 -39.17
CA TYR A 290 -0.54 -27.09 -37.78
C TYR A 290 0.54 -26.14 -37.24
N SER A 291 0.21 -25.41 -36.19
CA SER A 291 1.17 -24.61 -35.39
C SER A 291 1.13 -25.04 -33.94
N ALA A 292 2.28 -24.98 -33.27
CA ALA A 292 2.43 -25.23 -31.83
C ALA A 292 2.24 -23.95 -30.97
N ALA A 293 1.75 -22.88 -31.59
CA ALA A 293 1.54 -21.57 -30.98
C ALA A 293 0.19 -21.43 -30.28
N GLY A 294 -0.69 -22.43 -30.38
CA GLY A 294 -1.99 -22.41 -29.74
C GLY A 294 -1.88 -22.34 -28.22
N PHE A 295 -2.84 -21.69 -27.59
CA PHE A 295 -2.91 -21.56 -26.15
C PHE A 295 -4.36 -21.79 -25.70
N SER A 296 -4.56 -22.82 -24.88
CA SER A 296 -5.87 -23.14 -24.30
C SER A 296 -5.91 -22.63 -22.86
N PRO A 297 -6.60 -21.50 -22.59
CA PRO A 297 -6.72 -20.95 -21.24
C PRO A 297 -7.67 -21.83 -20.40
N PHE A 298 -7.25 -22.16 -19.19
CA PHE A 298 -8.10 -22.79 -18.16
C PHE A 298 -8.76 -21.73 -17.28
N VAL A 299 -8.03 -20.66 -17.00
CA VAL A 299 -8.52 -19.50 -16.25
C VAL A 299 -7.95 -18.24 -16.87
N THR A 300 -8.80 -17.22 -17.02
CA THR A 300 -8.41 -15.92 -17.56
C THR A 300 -8.03 -14.93 -16.47
N LYS A 301 -7.12 -14.00 -16.77
CA LYS A 301 -6.78 -12.92 -15.84
C LYS A 301 -8.02 -12.12 -15.46
N GLY A 302 -8.23 -11.92 -14.16
CA GLY A 302 -9.41 -11.24 -13.62
C GLY A 302 -10.60 -12.18 -13.36
N GLN A 303 -10.57 -13.42 -13.84
CA GLN A 303 -11.63 -14.41 -13.57
C GLN A 303 -11.65 -14.75 -12.08
N LEU A 304 -12.85 -14.72 -11.51
CA LEU A 304 -13.10 -15.16 -10.14
C LEU A 304 -13.10 -16.69 -10.12
N VAL A 305 -12.21 -17.28 -9.32
CA VAL A 305 -12.03 -18.74 -9.18
C VAL A 305 -12.42 -19.13 -7.76
N ALA A 306 -13.38 -20.05 -7.62
CA ALA A 306 -13.76 -20.55 -6.30
C ALA A 306 -12.68 -21.48 -5.72
N ALA A 307 -12.62 -21.57 -4.39
CA ALA A 307 -11.58 -22.33 -3.68
C ALA A 307 -11.57 -23.83 -4.03
N ASP A 308 -12.72 -24.38 -4.42
CA ASP A 308 -12.96 -25.78 -4.80
C ASP A 308 -13.26 -25.96 -6.29
N GLU A 309 -13.06 -24.92 -7.10
CA GLU A 309 -13.36 -24.97 -8.54
C GLU A 309 -12.37 -25.84 -9.30
N VAL A 310 -12.90 -26.77 -10.10
CA VAL A 310 -12.10 -27.63 -10.99
C VAL A 310 -12.47 -27.32 -12.44
N VAL A 311 -11.50 -26.84 -13.20
CA VAL A 311 -11.63 -26.64 -14.65
C VAL A 311 -11.03 -27.84 -15.37
N THR A 312 -11.84 -28.51 -16.18
CA THR A 312 -11.42 -29.72 -16.93
C THR A 312 -11.43 -29.42 -18.41
N HIS A 313 -10.27 -29.60 -19.06
CA HIS A 313 -10.14 -29.61 -20.52
C HIS A 313 -9.78 -31.02 -20.98
N VAL A 314 -10.31 -31.41 -22.14
CA VAL A 314 -9.97 -32.69 -22.79
C VAL A 314 -9.09 -32.39 -23.98
N PHE A 315 -7.91 -33.01 -24.00
CA PHE A 315 -6.98 -32.94 -25.13
C PHE A 315 -6.82 -34.31 -25.75
N THR A 316 -6.67 -34.33 -27.07
CA THR A 316 -6.39 -35.55 -27.83
C THR A 316 -4.95 -35.55 -28.29
N PRO A 317 -4.32 -36.74 -28.42
CA PRO A 317 -3.03 -36.85 -29.07
C PRO A 317 -3.09 -36.29 -30.49
N LEU A 318 -2.00 -35.68 -30.93
CA LEU A 318 -1.89 -35.12 -32.28
C LEU A 318 -1.82 -36.23 -33.33
N THR A 319 -1.22 -37.37 -33.01
CA THR A 319 -1.21 -38.53 -33.91
C THR A 319 -1.68 -39.80 -33.18
N PRO A 320 -2.29 -40.77 -33.88
CA PRO A 320 -2.80 -42.03 -33.30
C PRO A 320 -1.72 -42.87 -32.62
N ASN A 321 -0.47 -42.75 -33.09
CA ASN A 321 0.67 -43.50 -32.56
C ASN A 321 1.44 -42.74 -31.46
N GLN A 322 0.98 -41.54 -31.08
CA GLN A 322 1.63 -40.75 -30.05
C GLN A 322 1.46 -41.42 -28.68
N GLN A 323 2.58 -41.84 -28.08
CA GLN A 323 2.58 -42.51 -26.77
C GLN A 323 2.83 -41.58 -25.59
N VAL A 324 3.30 -40.36 -25.85
CA VAL A 324 3.63 -39.36 -24.82
C VAL A 324 2.97 -38.03 -25.19
N CYS A 325 2.24 -37.45 -24.24
CA CYS A 325 1.75 -36.08 -24.33
C CYS A 325 2.54 -35.21 -23.36
N LEU A 326 3.13 -34.13 -23.85
CA LEU A 326 3.87 -33.17 -23.04
C LEU A 326 3.01 -31.91 -22.90
N MET A 327 2.59 -31.61 -21.67
CA MET A 327 1.76 -30.45 -21.36
C MET A 327 2.63 -29.36 -20.74
N GLU A 328 2.84 -28.27 -21.48
CA GLU A 328 3.53 -27.08 -20.97
C GLU A 328 2.50 -26.11 -20.42
N CYS A 329 2.52 -25.90 -19.10
CA CYS A 329 1.67 -24.91 -18.44
C CYS A 329 2.31 -23.52 -18.58
N GLU A 330 1.55 -22.55 -19.08
CA GLU A 330 1.98 -21.17 -19.26
C GLU A 330 1.10 -20.22 -18.42
N ALA A 331 1.72 -19.14 -17.93
CA ALA A 331 1.05 -18.02 -17.28
C ALA A 331 1.29 -16.74 -18.09
N LYS A 332 0.22 -16.14 -18.62
CA LYS A 332 0.27 -14.93 -19.46
C LYS A 332 -0.36 -13.74 -18.72
N GLY A 333 0.32 -12.58 -18.78
CA GLY A 333 -0.09 -11.35 -18.06
C GLY A 333 -0.86 -10.33 -18.90
N LEU A 334 -0.95 -10.54 -20.22
CA LEU A 334 -1.58 -9.64 -21.17
C LEU A 334 -3.08 -9.94 -21.30
N PRO A 335 -3.93 -8.91 -21.54
CA PRO A 335 -5.33 -9.12 -21.87
C PRO A 335 -5.45 -9.93 -23.18
N ASP A 336 -6.48 -10.77 -23.26
CA ASP A 336 -6.70 -11.77 -24.33
C ASP A 336 -6.80 -11.16 -25.74
N SER A 337 -6.92 -9.83 -25.89
CA SER A 337 -6.96 -9.13 -27.18
C SER A 337 -5.66 -9.17 -28.00
N LEU A 338 -4.59 -9.78 -27.48
CA LEU A 338 -3.29 -9.93 -28.14
C LEU A 338 -2.85 -11.40 -28.32
N VAL A 339 -3.72 -12.36 -28.03
CA VAL A 339 -3.42 -13.81 -28.11
C VAL A 339 -4.09 -14.47 -29.33
N ALA A 340 -4.58 -13.68 -30.29
CA ALA A 340 -5.07 -14.18 -31.58
C ALA A 340 -3.89 -14.54 -32.49
#